data_AF-A0A1M3I825-F1
#
_entry.id   AF-A0A1M3I825-F1
#
_cell.length_a   1.000
_cell.length_b   1.000
_cell.length_c   1.000
_cell.angle_alpha   90.00
_cell.angle_beta   90.00
_cell.angle_gamma   90.00
#
_symmetry.space_group_name_H-M   'P 1'
#
loop_
_entity.id
_entity.type
_entity.pdbx_description
1 polymer ?
#
loop_
_entity_poly.entity_id
_entity_poly.type
_entity_poly.pdbx_seq_one_letter_code
_entity_poly.pdbx_strand_id
1 'polypeptide(L)'
;MISWLGMKFLGLARLYWLLILAALIAAAVLIANTFLSQTISTAKSAGASELQEANLTETINRTEQGNAARDEIRHDGGTARYDECLRTARTPKNCQRFLP
;
A
#
# COMPACT_ATOMS: atom_id res chain seq x y z
N MET A 1 32.66 -11.47 -67.49
CA MET A 1 32.58 -10.24 -66.64
C MET A 1 31.23 -10.19 -65.91
N ILE A 2 30.98 -11.11 -64.98
CA ILE A 2 29.77 -11.10 -64.12
C ILE A 2 30.23 -11.62 -62.77
N SER A 3 30.75 -10.76 -61.89
CA SER A 3 31.05 -11.17 -60.50
C SER A 3 31.08 -10.04 -59.48
N TRP A 4 30.88 -8.77 -59.86
CA TRP A 4 30.88 -7.67 -58.88
C TRP A 4 29.50 -7.33 -58.31
N LEU A 5 28.41 -7.67 -59.02
CA LEU A 5 27.03 -7.41 -58.55
C LEU A 5 26.48 -8.52 -57.64
N GLY A 6 26.90 -9.78 -57.80
CA GLY A 6 26.42 -10.91 -56.99
C GLY A 6 26.88 -10.89 -55.52
N MET A 7 28.08 -10.35 -55.25
CA MET A 7 28.62 -10.23 -53.88
C MET A 7 27.87 -9.18 -53.02
N LYS A 8 27.29 -8.14 -53.63
CA LYS A 8 26.50 -7.13 -52.91
C LYS A 8 25.11 -7.64 -52.49
N PHE A 9 24.53 -8.56 -53.27
CA PHE A 9 23.22 -9.14 -52.98
C PHE A 9 23.24 -10.07 -51.76
N LEU A 10 24.31 -10.84 -51.57
CA LEU A 10 24.51 -11.65 -50.36
C LEU A 10 24.69 -10.77 -49.11
N GLY A 11 25.34 -9.62 -49.24
CA GLY A 11 25.45 -8.62 -48.17
C GLY A 11 24.09 -8.01 -47.81
N LEU A 12 23.27 -7.66 -48.81
CA LEU A 12 21.93 -7.10 -48.60
C LEU A 12 20.95 -8.11 -47.98
N ALA A 13 20.95 -9.36 -48.44
CA ALA A 13 20.12 -10.41 -47.87
C ALA A 13 20.48 -10.68 -46.40
N ARG A 14 21.78 -10.68 -46.07
CA ARG A 14 22.27 -10.80 -44.70
C ARG A 14 21.88 -9.59 -43.84
N LEU A 15 21.94 -8.39 -44.40
CA LEU A 15 21.53 -7.15 -43.71
C LEU A 15 20.02 -7.14 -43.44
N TYR A 16 19.22 -7.63 -44.39
CA TYR A 16 17.78 -7.77 -44.24
C TYR A 16 17.40 -8.74 -43.11
N TRP A 17 18.08 -9.89 -43.03
CA TRP A 17 17.91 -10.83 -41.92
C TRP A 17 18.32 -10.23 -40.56
N LEU A 18 19.41 -9.46 -40.52
CA LEU A 18 19.81 -8.75 -39.29
C LEU A 18 18.78 -7.70 -38.86
N LEU A 19 18.19 -6.97 -39.80
CA LEU A 19 17.12 -6.02 -39.50
C LEU A 19 15.84 -6.70 -39.00
N ILE A 20 15.46 -7.84 -39.59
CA ILE A 20 14.32 -8.63 -39.10
C ILE A 20 14.59 -9.13 -37.68
N LEU A 21 15.78 -9.67 -37.43
CA LEU A 21 16.16 -10.15 -36.10
C LEU A 21 16.13 -9.02 -35.07
N ALA A 22 16.68 -7.85 -35.41
CA ALA A 22 16.67 -6.68 -34.55
C ALA A 22 15.23 -6.18 -34.28
N ALA A 23 14.37 -6.17 -35.30
CA ALA A 23 12.97 -5.80 -35.15
C ALA A 23 12.20 -6.77 -34.25
N LEU A 24 12.46 -8.08 -34.35
CA LEU A 24 11.86 -9.10 -33.48
C LEU A 24 12.30 -8.94 -32.02
N ILE A 25 13.59 -8.67 -31.78
CA ILE A 25 14.10 -8.42 -30.43
C ILE A 25 13.47 -7.15 -29.84
N ALA A 26 13.41 -6.06 -30.62
CA ALA A 26 12.79 -4.83 -30.18
C ALA A 26 11.30 -5.02 -29.85
N ALA A 27 10.56 -5.75 -30.69
CA ALA A 27 9.17 -6.09 -30.43
C ALA A 27 9.00 -6.91 -29.15
N ALA A 28 9.85 -7.92 -28.93
CA ALA A 28 9.84 -8.73 -27.72
C ALA A 28 10.09 -7.90 -26.45
N VAL A 29 11.04 -6.96 -26.49
CA VAL A 29 11.35 -6.06 -25.36
C VAL A 29 10.17 -5.12 -25.07
N LEU A 30 9.54 -4.55 -26.10
CA LEU A 30 8.38 -3.67 -25.92
C LEU A 30 7.20 -4.42 -25.30
N ILE A 31 6.92 -5.64 -25.77
CA ILE A 31 5.88 -6.50 -25.19
C ILE A 31 6.22 -6.83 -23.74
N ALA A 32 7.45 -7.29 -23.45
CA ALA A 32 7.85 -7.62 -22.09
C ALA A 32 7.70 -6.42 -21.13
N ASN A 33 8.07 -5.21 -21.57
CA ASN A 33 7.99 -4.01 -20.74
C ASN A 33 6.53 -3.58 -20.47
N THR A 34 5.64 -3.67 -21.47
CA THR A 34 4.22 -3.33 -21.27
C THR A 34 3.55 -4.33 -20.34
N PHE A 35 3.81 -5.62 -20.49
CA PHE A 35 3.32 -6.64 -19.57
C PHE A 35 3.86 -6.43 -18.14
N LEU A 36 5.15 -6.16 -17.96
CA LEU A 36 5.72 -5.90 -16.64
C LEU A 36 5.08 -4.69 -15.96
N SER A 37 4.95 -3.58 -16.71
CA SER A 37 4.36 -2.35 -16.19
C SER A 37 2.90 -2.52 -15.76
N GLN A 38 2.11 -3.26 -16.53
CA GLN A 38 0.72 -3.57 -16.19
C GLN A 38 0.63 -4.47 -14.96
N THR A 39 1.48 -5.49 -14.86
CA THR A 39 1.47 -6.41 -13.72
C THR A 39 1.85 -5.69 -12.43
N ILE A 40 2.86 -4.81 -12.49
CA ILE A 40 3.28 -3.97 -11.35
C ILE A 40 2.19 -2.97 -10.97
N SER A 41 1.52 -2.34 -11.93
CA SER A 41 0.43 -1.41 -11.62
C SER A 41 -0.75 -2.10 -10.94
N THR A 42 -1.11 -3.29 -11.40
CA THR A 42 -2.23 -4.08 -10.83
C THR A 42 -1.89 -4.58 -9.43
N ALA A 43 -0.65 -5.04 -9.20
CA ALA A 43 -0.19 -5.45 -7.87
C ALA A 43 -0.15 -4.25 -6.90
N LYS A 44 0.29 -3.09 -7.38
CA LYS A 44 0.32 -1.86 -6.57
C LYS A 44 -1.07 -1.38 -6.19
N SER A 45 -2.05 -1.45 -7.10
CA SER A 45 -3.44 -1.08 -6.79
C SER A 45 -4.08 -2.06 -5.81
N ALA A 46 -3.82 -3.37 -5.95
CA ALA A 46 -4.34 -4.38 -5.04
C ALA A 46 -3.76 -4.23 -3.61
N GLY A 47 -2.46 -3.99 -3.50
CA GLY A 47 -1.84 -3.72 -2.20
C GLY A 47 -2.36 -2.42 -1.55
N ALA A 48 -2.64 -1.39 -2.36
CA ALA A 48 -3.18 -0.13 -1.84
C ALA A 48 -4.61 -0.28 -1.28
N SER A 49 -5.46 -1.11 -1.90
CA SER A 49 -6.82 -1.38 -1.39
C SER A 49 -6.79 -2.18 -0.09
N GLU A 50 -5.97 -3.24 0.00
CA GLU A 50 -5.85 -4.03 1.24
C GLU A 50 -5.37 -3.18 2.42
N LEU A 51 -4.39 -2.30 2.18
CA LEU A 51 -3.88 -1.39 3.21
C LEU A 51 -4.93 -0.35 3.65
N GLN A 52 -5.80 0.12 2.75
CA GLN A 52 -6.89 1.03 3.13
C GLN A 52 -7.94 0.32 3.98
N GLU A 53 -8.37 -0.88 3.59
CA GLU A 53 -9.37 -1.65 4.34
C GLU A 53 -8.88 -2.04 5.74
N ALA A 54 -7.62 -2.47 5.85
CA ALA A 54 -6.99 -2.78 7.14
C ALA A 54 -6.94 -1.54 8.05
N ASN A 55 -6.49 -0.40 7.52
CA ASN A 55 -6.42 0.85 8.29
C ASN A 55 -7.81 1.36 8.71
N LEU A 56 -8.83 1.22 7.84
CA LEU A 56 -10.19 1.63 8.16
C LEU A 56 -10.76 0.77 9.29
N THR A 57 -10.55 -0.55 9.21
CA THR A 57 -10.97 -1.51 10.23
C THR A 57 -10.30 -1.24 11.56
N GLU A 58 -8.98 -1.01 11.56
CA GLU A 58 -8.25 -0.67 12.78
C GLU A 58 -8.70 0.66 13.37
N THR A 59 -8.97 1.67 12.54
CA THR A 59 -9.48 2.95 12.99
C THR A 59 -10.85 2.81 13.64
N ILE A 60 -11.77 2.06 13.02
CA ILE A 60 -13.10 1.78 13.56
C ILE A 60 -12.98 1.09 14.92
N ASN A 61 -12.16 0.03 15.02
CA ASN A 61 -11.95 -0.70 16.27
C ASN A 61 -11.39 0.22 17.38
N ARG A 62 -10.42 1.08 17.07
CA ARG A 62 -9.90 2.07 18.04
C ARG A 62 -10.97 3.05 18.49
N THR A 63 -11.84 3.52 17.60
CA THR A 63 -12.97 4.38 17.98
C THR A 63 -14.02 3.65 18.82
N GLU A 64 -14.31 2.38 18.52
CA GLU A 64 -15.24 1.56 19.31
C GLU A 64 -14.70 1.31 20.73
N GLN A 65 -13.43 0.95 20.87
CA GLN A 65 -12.77 0.80 22.17
C GLN A 65 -12.76 2.12 22.96
N GLY A 66 -12.47 3.25 22.29
CA GLY A 66 -12.51 4.56 22.92
C GLY A 66 -13.91 4.95 23.39
N ASN A 67 -14.95 4.66 22.61
CA ASN A 67 -16.33 4.90 23.00
C ASN A 67 -16.76 3.99 24.15
N ALA A 68 -16.40 2.70 24.12
CA ALA A 68 -16.67 1.76 25.20
C ALA A 68 -16.01 2.22 26.52
N ALA A 69 -14.74 2.65 26.48
CA ALA A 69 -14.08 3.19 27.66
C ALA A 69 -14.73 4.48 28.18
N ARG A 70 -15.24 5.34 27.29
CA ARG A 70 -15.98 6.56 27.69
C ARG A 70 -17.33 6.24 28.31
N ASP A 71 -18.03 5.25 27.78
CA ASP A 71 -19.31 4.80 28.33
C ASP A 71 -19.11 4.09 29.66
N GLU A 72 -18.05 3.30 29.83
CA GLU A 72 -17.64 2.75 31.12
C GLU A 72 -17.39 3.86 32.13
N ILE A 73 -16.58 4.88 31.81
CA ILE A 73 -16.35 6.02 32.72
C ILE A 73 -17.65 6.84 33.00
N ARG A 74 -18.58 6.88 32.05
CA ARG A 74 -19.81 7.68 32.17
C ARG A 74 -20.92 6.96 32.94
N HIS A 75 -21.06 5.65 32.77
CA HIS A 75 -22.13 4.84 33.36
C HIS A 75 -21.68 4.08 34.61
N ASP A 76 -20.39 3.79 34.75
CA ASP A 76 -19.89 3.19 35.96
C ASP A 76 -19.89 4.25 37.06
N GLY A 77 -20.76 4.07 38.05
CA GLY A 77 -20.72 4.81 39.33
C GLY A 77 -19.50 4.43 40.17
N GLY A 78 -18.42 3.98 39.55
CA GLY A 78 -17.22 3.45 40.17
C GLY A 78 -16.22 4.52 40.58
N THR A 79 -15.13 4.07 41.22
CA THR A 79 -14.10 4.92 41.82
C THR A 79 -13.23 5.66 40.81
N ALA A 80 -13.44 5.52 39.49
CA ALA A 80 -12.61 6.19 38.48
C ALA A 80 -12.56 7.72 38.66
N ARG A 81 -13.69 8.34 39.02
CA ARG A 81 -13.73 9.78 39.35
C ARG A 81 -13.05 10.12 40.68
N TYR A 82 -13.09 9.18 41.63
CA TYR A 82 -12.39 9.28 42.90
C TYR A 82 -10.87 9.18 42.70
N ASP A 83 -10.40 8.23 41.90
CA ASP A 83 -8.99 7.99 41.60
C ASP A 83 -8.37 9.13 40.79
N GLU A 84 -9.10 9.67 39.79
CA GLU A 84 -8.69 10.85 39.02
C GLU A 84 -8.58 12.09 39.93
N CYS A 85 -9.53 12.25 40.88
CA CYS A 85 -9.47 13.33 41.87
C CYS A 85 -8.28 13.17 42.81
N LEU A 86 -7.99 11.96 43.31
CA LEU A 86 -6.83 11.71 44.16
C LEU A 86 -5.51 12.00 43.45
N ARG A 87 -5.42 11.72 42.15
CA ARG A 87 -4.20 11.92 41.36
C ARG A 87 -3.84 13.41 41.19
N THR A 88 -4.84 14.30 41.23
CA THR A 88 -4.67 15.73 40.97
C THR A 88 -4.87 16.63 42.19
N ALA A 89 -5.46 16.12 43.28
CA ALA A 89 -5.82 16.93 44.44
C ALA A 89 -4.66 17.12 45.43
N ARG A 90 -4.43 18.38 45.84
CA ARG A 90 -3.60 18.71 47.02
C ARG A 90 -4.29 18.37 48.35
N THR A 91 -5.61 18.22 48.36
CA THR A 91 -6.43 17.93 49.54
C THR A 91 -7.36 16.73 49.28
N PRO A 92 -6.96 15.50 49.64
CA PRO A 92 -7.67 14.28 49.25
C PRO A 92 -9.06 14.11 49.89
N LYS A 93 -9.36 14.85 50.98
CA LYS A 93 -10.68 14.80 51.65
C LYS A 93 -11.84 15.23 50.74
N ASN A 94 -11.60 16.15 49.80
CA ASN A 94 -12.65 16.63 48.89
C ASN A 94 -13.05 15.60 47.82
N CYS A 95 -12.24 14.56 47.62
CA CYS A 95 -12.52 13.51 46.65
C CYS A 95 -13.58 12.51 47.13
N GLN A 96 -13.86 12.44 48.44
CA GLN A 96 -14.84 11.50 49.00
C GLN A 96 -16.26 11.66 48.43
N ARG A 97 -16.60 12.84 47.89
CA ARG A 97 -17.90 13.08 47.22
C ARG A 97 -18.11 12.26 45.94
N PHE A 98 -17.05 11.65 45.42
CA PHE A 98 -17.06 10.85 44.21
C PHE A 98 -17.00 9.34 44.49
N LEU A 99 -17.00 8.93 45.76
CA LEU A 99 -17.28 7.55 46.15
C LEU A 99 -18.79 7.30 45.96
N PRO A 100 -19.21 6.14 45.43
CA PRO A 100 -20.62 5.77 45.34
C PRO A 100 -21.31 5.68 46.70
#